data_AF-A0A165INU2-F1
#
_entry.id   AF-A0A165INU2-F1
#
_cell.length_a   1.000
_cell.length_b   1.000
_cell.length_c   1.000
_cell.angle_alpha   90.00
_cell.angle_beta   90.00
_cell.angle_gamma   90.00
#
_symmetry.space_group_name_H-M   'P 1'
#
loop_
_entity.id
_entity.type
_entity.pdbx_description
1 polymer ?
#
loop_
_entity_poly.entity_id
_entity_poly.type
_entity_poly.pdbx_seq_one_letter_code
_entity_poly.pdbx_strand_id
1 'polypeptide(L)'
;MATLLSCHQLEELRLRYYLAAGPFRISDSDFESMAEAWPNLEKLSICWRPKQPTGPDDPIQIGGLHDETAISLTGARGLFTTCVHLTSLHVTSLHMSALVSTDPALTSITRDIFYFNATAIYRVTFRRRTLSQRLAS
;
A
#
# COMPACT_ATOMS: atom_id res chain seq x y z
N MET A 1 1.77 3.79 16.65
CA MET A 1 2.23 2.59 15.92
C MET A 1 2.93 1.56 16.79
N ALA A 2 3.74 1.95 17.79
CA ALA A 2 4.51 1.01 18.63
C ALA A 2 3.70 -0.19 19.18
N THR A 3 2.48 0.02 19.69
CA THR A 3 1.63 -1.06 20.23
C THR A 3 1.07 -2.03 19.16
N LEU A 4 0.96 -1.59 17.91
CA LEU A 4 0.54 -2.46 16.80
C LEU A 4 1.71 -3.31 16.30
N LEU A 5 2.94 -2.78 16.36
CA LEU A 5 4.15 -3.49 15.94
C LEU A 5 4.49 -4.68 16.86
N SER A 6 3.98 -4.72 18.10
CA SER A 6 4.12 -5.90 18.97
C SER A 6 3.19 -7.07 18.62
N CYS A 7 2.26 -6.90 17.67
CA CYS A 7 1.30 -7.93 17.30
C CYS A 7 1.86 -8.88 16.22
N HIS A 8 2.74 -9.81 16.61
CA HIS A 8 3.42 -10.70 15.66
C HIS A 8 2.53 -11.74 14.95
N GLN A 9 1.31 -11.95 15.44
CA GLN A 9 0.31 -12.84 14.83
C GLN A 9 -0.67 -12.10 13.91
N LEU A 10 -0.34 -10.87 13.50
CA LEU A 10 -1.23 -10.06 12.66
C LEU A 10 -1.23 -10.59 11.22
N GLU A 11 -2.38 -11.13 10.80
CA GLU A 11 -2.60 -11.63 9.43
C GLU A 11 -3.27 -10.58 8.53
N GLU A 12 -4.10 -9.71 9.10
CA GLU A 12 -4.83 -8.71 8.34
C GLU A 12 -4.86 -7.36 9.08
N LEU A 13 -4.48 -6.29 8.38
CA LEU A 13 -4.57 -4.92 8.88
C LEU A 13 -5.32 -4.04 7.91
N ARG A 14 -6.32 -3.32 8.43
CA ARG A 14 -7.04 -2.27 7.71
C ARG A 14 -6.98 -0.95 8.47
N LEU A 15 -6.23 0.01 7.94
CA LEU A 15 -6.15 1.37 8.43
C LEU A 15 -7.00 2.28 7.54
N ARG A 16 -7.91 3.03 8.16
CA ARG A 16 -8.67 4.08 7.49
C ARG A 16 -8.44 5.40 8.22
N TYR A 17 -7.68 6.27 7.59
CA TYR A 17 -7.35 7.57 8.13
C TYR A 17 -8.28 8.65 7.57
N TYR A 18 -8.88 9.42 8.48
CA TYR A 18 -9.74 10.56 8.16
C TYR A 18 -9.00 11.85 8.52
N LEU A 19 -8.94 12.80 7.58
CA LEU A 19 -8.14 14.05 7.63
C LEU A 19 -8.45 15.02 8.79
N ALA A 20 -9.31 14.66 9.75
CA ALA A 20 -9.67 15.53 10.87
C ALA A 20 -8.49 15.89 11.79
N ALA A 21 -7.39 15.11 11.76
CA ALA A 21 -6.22 15.27 12.62
C ALA A 21 -4.96 15.81 11.90
N GLY A 22 -5.09 16.27 10.65
CA GLY A 22 -3.95 16.73 9.83
C GLY A 22 -3.51 15.73 8.76
N PRO A 23 -2.44 16.03 7.99
CA PRO A 23 -2.00 15.19 6.88
C PRO A 23 -1.56 13.80 7.36
N PHE A 24 -1.93 12.75 6.61
CA PHE A 24 -1.56 11.39 6.96
C PHE A 24 -0.05 11.20 6.75
N ARG A 25 0.64 10.64 7.75
CA ARG A 25 2.08 10.36 7.67
C ARG A 25 2.28 8.86 7.59
N ILE A 26 2.78 8.42 6.46
CA ILE A 26 3.26 7.07 6.21
C ILE A 26 4.31 7.13 5.10
N SER A 27 5.30 6.27 5.18
CA SER A 27 6.45 6.22 4.30
C SER A 27 6.90 4.78 4.02
N ASP A 28 7.86 4.62 3.12
CA ASP A 28 8.51 3.33 2.87
C ASP A 28 9.15 2.74 4.14
N SER A 29 9.70 3.59 5.03
CA SER A 29 10.27 3.13 6.31
C SER A 29 9.22 2.53 7.26
N ASP A 30 7.97 3.00 7.16
CA ASP A 30 6.86 2.39 7.89
C ASP A 30 6.54 1.02 7.31
N PHE A 31 6.59 0.83 5.99
CA PHE A 31 6.42 -0.48 5.37
C PHE A 31 7.52 -1.46 5.77
N GLU A 32 8.77 -1.02 5.85
CA GLU A 32 9.88 -1.84 6.36
C GLU A 32 9.60 -2.29 7.81
N SER A 33 9.21 -1.34 8.68
CA SER A 33 8.87 -1.63 10.08
C SER A 33 7.69 -2.60 10.21
N MET A 34 6.66 -2.45 9.37
CA MET A 34 5.51 -3.36 9.32
C MET A 34 5.93 -4.76 8.86
N ALA A 35 6.85 -4.84 7.90
CA ALA A 35 7.34 -6.11 7.37
C ALA A 35 8.12 -6.92 8.42
N GLU A 36 8.95 -6.23 9.20
CA GLU A 36 9.71 -6.83 10.30
C GLU A 36 8.80 -7.26 11.45
N ALA A 37 7.79 -6.46 11.77
CA ALA A 37 6.89 -6.72 12.89
C ALA A 37 5.88 -7.85 12.60
N TRP A 38 5.41 -7.99 11.35
CA TRP A 38 4.29 -8.84 10.98
C TRP A 38 4.65 -9.85 9.88
N PRO A 39 5.45 -10.88 10.20
CA PRO A 39 5.90 -11.87 9.21
C PRO A 39 4.74 -12.68 8.60
N ASN A 40 3.62 -12.81 9.32
CA ASN A 40 2.43 -13.56 8.91
C ASN A 40 1.38 -12.70 8.18
N LEU A 41 1.68 -11.43 7.87
CA LEU A 41 0.73 -10.53 7.25
C LEU A 41 0.31 -11.04 5.86
N GLU A 42 -0.98 -11.32 5.69
CA GLU A 42 -1.58 -11.76 4.44
C GLU A 42 -2.22 -10.62 3.65
N LYS A 43 -2.80 -9.64 4.35
CA LYS A 43 -3.57 -8.55 3.76
C LYS A 43 -3.29 -7.23 4.46
N LEU A 44 -2.85 -6.23 3.69
CA LEU A 44 -2.67 -4.86 4.18
C LEU A 44 -3.55 -3.89 3.39
N SER A 45 -4.33 -3.09 4.10
CA SER A 45 -5.15 -2.02 3.53
C SER A 45 -4.92 -0.72 4.29
N ILE A 46 -4.43 0.31 3.61
CA ILE A 46 -4.18 1.63 4.19
C ILE A 46 -4.85 2.67 3.31
N CYS A 47 -6.00 3.15 3.76
CA CYS A 47 -6.76 4.17 3.04
C CYS A 47 -6.70 5.48 3.82
N TRP A 48 -6.44 6.57 3.12
CA TRP A 48 -6.66 7.92 3.62
C TRP A 48 -7.60 8.68 2.70
N ARG A 49 -8.29 9.67 3.25
CA ARG A 49 -9.09 10.61 2.46
C ARG A 49 -8.16 11.61 1.77
N PRO A 50 -8.35 11.91 0.48
CA PRO A 50 -7.65 12.98 -0.17
C PRO A 50 -8.05 14.35 0.39
N LYS A 51 -7.15 15.31 0.28
CA LYS A 51 -7.41 16.73 0.46
C LYS A 51 -8.59 17.10 -0.42
N GLN A 52 -9.55 17.79 0.18
CA GLN A 52 -10.64 18.35 -0.61
C GLN A 52 -10.11 19.56 -1.39
N PRO A 53 -10.57 19.78 -2.63
CA PRO A 53 -10.30 21.02 -3.33
C PRO A 53 -10.81 22.17 -2.45
N THR A 54 -9.95 23.15 -2.19
CA THR A 54 -10.32 24.34 -1.42
C THR A 54 -10.91 25.44 -2.30
N GLY A 55 -10.85 25.29 -3.62
CA GLY A 55 -11.49 26.17 -4.59
C GLY A 55 -11.82 25.48 -5.93
N PRO A 56 -12.58 26.17 -6.80
CA PRO A 56 -12.96 25.66 -8.13
C PRO A 56 -11.78 25.55 -9.10
N ASP A 57 -10.69 26.29 -8.86
CA ASP A 57 -9.45 26.26 -9.64
C ASP A 57 -8.37 25.34 -9.03
N ASP A 58 -8.67 24.68 -7.90
CA ASP A 58 -7.74 23.69 -7.36
C ASP A 58 -7.74 22.47 -8.30
N PRO A 59 -6.57 22.05 -8.82
CA PRO A 59 -6.50 20.80 -9.56
C PRO A 59 -7.07 19.67 -8.70
N ILE A 60 -7.60 18.61 -9.33
CA ILE A 60 -7.98 17.38 -8.61
C ILE A 60 -6.75 16.91 -7.85
N GLN A 61 -6.65 17.27 -6.57
CA GLN A 61 -5.52 16.88 -5.74
C GLN A 61 -5.74 15.40 -5.39
N ILE A 62 -5.13 14.54 -6.19
CA ILE A 62 -4.78 13.21 -5.74
C ILE A 62 -3.80 13.41 -4.59
N GLY A 63 -4.24 13.19 -3.35
CA GLY A 63 -3.32 13.27 -2.23
C GLY A 63 -3.99 13.54 -0.91
N GLY A 64 -3.34 13.15 0.17
CA GLY A 64 -3.75 13.29 1.56
C GLY A 64 -2.64 12.82 2.52
N LEU A 65 -1.48 12.51 1.94
CA LEU A 65 -0.24 12.31 2.66
C LEU A 65 0.38 13.66 2.98
N HIS A 66 1.27 13.63 3.97
CA HIS A 66 2.18 14.74 4.22
C HIS A 66 3.17 14.93 3.06
N ASP A 67 3.62 13.82 2.49
CA ASP A 67 4.51 13.76 1.32
C ASP A 67 3.98 12.66 0.38
N GLU A 68 3.56 13.06 -0.83
CA GLU A 68 2.98 12.14 -1.83
C GLU A 68 4.04 11.24 -2.50
N THR A 69 5.33 11.48 -2.26
CA THR A 69 6.44 10.63 -2.70
C THR A 69 6.88 9.63 -1.63
N ALA A 70 6.36 9.75 -0.40
CA ALA A 70 6.84 9.00 0.76
C ALA A 70 6.59 7.48 0.68
N ILE A 71 5.53 7.06 -0.02
CA ILE A 71 5.25 5.65 -0.28
C ILE A 71 5.44 5.36 -1.76
N SER A 72 6.42 4.53 -2.06
CA SER A 72 6.82 4.20 -3.41
C SER A 72 6.46 2.77 -3.78
N LEU A 73 6.55 2.49 -5.08
CA LEU A 73 6.41 1.13 -5.59
C LEU A 73 7.55 0.23 -5.08
N THR A 74 8.72 0.81 -4.83
CA THR A 74 9.88 0.13 -4.26
C THR A 74 9.63 -0.27 -2.81
N GLY A 75 9.09 0.62 -1.97
CA GLY A 75 8.74 0.27 -0.59
C GLY A 75 7.63 -0.77 -0.52
N ALA A 76 6.59 -0.62 -1.34
CA ALA A 76 5.54 -1.64 -1.45
C ALA A 76 6.10 -3.01 -1.87
N ARG A 77 7.07 -3.04 -2.78
CA ARG A 77 7.80 -4.26 -3.14
C ARG A 77 8.58 -4.84 -1.96
N GLY A 78 9.29 -4.01 -1.20
CA GLY A 78 10.01 -4.44 0.01
C GLY A 78 9.11 -5.17 1.01
N LEU A 79 7.88 -4.65 1.19
CA LEU A 79 6.86 -5.31 1.98
C LEU A 79 6.51 -6.71 1.43
N PHE A 80 6.29 -6.83 0.11
CA PHE A 80 6.00 -8.11 -0.54
C PHE A 80 7.17 -9.11 -0.52
N THR A 81 8.42 -8.66 -0.54
CA THR A 81 9.57 -9.56 -0.47
C THR A 81 9.71 -10.16 0.92
N THR A 82 9.46 -9.37 1.95
CA THR A 82 9.67 -9.75 3.36
C THR A 82 8.46 -10.49 3.93
N CYS A 83 7.24 -9.99 3.73
CA CYS A 83 6.01 -10.68 4.14
C CYS A 83 5.66 -11.77 3.12
N VAL A 84 6.18 -12.97 3.32
CA VAL A 84 6.03 -14.07 2.34
C VAL A 84 4.59 -14.55 2.14
N HIS A 85 3.73 -14.29 3.13
CA HIS A 85 2.30 -14.60 3.12
C HIS A 85 1.44 -13.48 2.54
N LEU A 86 2.02 -12.30 2.24
CA LEU A 86 1.26 -11.17 1.73
C LEU A 86 0.73 -11.46 0.32
N THR A 87 -0.59 -11.48 0.20
CA THR A 87 -1.30 -11.73 -1.06
C THR A 87 -2.05 -10.51 -1.58
N SER A 88 -2.22 -9.48 -0.73
CA SER A 88 -2.99 -8.29 -1.06
C SER A 88 -2.44 -7.06 -0.36
N LEU A 89 -2.18 -6.01 -1.14
CA LEU A 89 -1.88 -4.67 -0.66
C LEU A 89 -2.89 -3.71 -1.27
N HIS A 90 -3.42 -2.81 -0.46
CA HIS A 90 -4.32 -1.77 -0.92
C HIS A 90 -3.93 -0.45 -0.26
N VAL A 91 -3.67 0.58 -1.07
CA VAL A 91 -3.28 1.91 -0.60
C VAL A 91 -4.09 2.98 -1.33
N THR A 92 -4.29 4.17 -0.77
CA THR A 92 -5.03 5.22 -1.50
C THR A 92 -4.24 5.75 -2.69
N SER A 93 -2.95 6.04 -2.52
CA SER A 93 -2.02 6.52 -3.54
C SER A 93 -0.68 5.83 -3.41
N LEU A 94 0.12 5.82 -4.47
CA LEU A 94 1.46 5.25 -4.47
C LEU A 94 2.30 5.94 -5.55
N HIS A 95 3.52 6.34 -5.19
CA HIS A 95 4.44 7.00 -6.09
C HIS A 95 5.14 6.00 -7.01
N MET A 96 4.95 6.17 -8.33
CA MET A 96 5.32 5.19 -9.35
C MET A 96 6.73 5.39 -9.92
N SER A 97 7.59 6.22 -9.32
CA SER A 97 8.96 6.38 -9.81
C SER A 97 9.76 5.09 -9.60
N ALA A 98 10.41 4.62 -10.66
CA ALA A 98 11.37 3.50 -10.68
C ALA A 98 10.76 2.10 -10.45
N LEU A 99 10.11 1.57 -11.49
CA LEU A 99 10.11 0.12 -11.71
C LEU A 99 11.12 -0.22 -12.82
N VAL A 100 12.35 -0.62 -12.45
CA VAL A 100 13.19 -1.37 -13.38
C VAL A 100 12.65 -2.80 -13.38
N SER A 101 11.73 -3.06 -14.33
CA SER A 101 10.99 -4.31 -14.50
C SER A 101 11.93 -5.50 -14.75
N THR A 102 12.38 -6.17 -13.70
CA THR A 102 13.03 -7.49 -13.79
C THR A 102 12.73 -8.43 -12.61
N ASP A 103 11.86 -8.09 -11.67
CA ASP A 103 11.60 -8.96 -10.52
C ASP A 103 10.63 -10.12 -10.86
N PRO A 104 11.08 -11.38 -10.84
CA PRO A 104 10.26 -12.54 -11.20
C PRO A 104 9.17 -12.89 -10.17
N ALA A 105 9.18 -12.28 -8.99
CA ALA A 105 8.20 -12.56 -7.92
C ALA A 105 6.86 -11.84 -8.13
N LEU A 106 6.84 -10.74 -8.88
CA LEU A 106 5.63 -10.00 -9.23
C LEU A 106 5.02 -10.54 -10.52
N THR A 107 3.83 -11.12 -10.45
CA THR A 107 3.12 -11.61 -11.65
C THR A 107 2.21 -10.57 -12.30
N SER A 108 1.68 -9.62 -11.53
CA SER A 108 0.84 -8.53 -12.02
C SER A 108 0.82 -7.40 -11.00
N ILE A 109 0.84 -6.17 -11.50
CA ILE A 109 0.44 -4.96 -10.78
C ILE A 109 -0.85 -4.50 -11.43
N THR A 110 -1.99 -4.75 -10.77
CA THR A 110 -3.27 -4.21 -11.24
C THR A 110 -3.55 -2.91 -10.50
N ARG A 111 -3.75 -1.83 -11.26
CA ARG A 111 -4.16 -0.51 -10.76
C ARG A 111 -5.64 -0.33 -11.05
N ASP A 112 -6.48 -0.54 -10.04
CA ASP A 112 -7.90 -0.22 -10.16
C ASP A 112 -8.16 1.14 -9.51
N ILE A 113 -8.85 2.02 -10.23
CA ILE A 113 -9.34 3.29 -9.69
C ILE A 113 -10.77 3.05 -9.21
N PHE A 114 -10.97 3.07 -7.90
CA PHE A 114 -12.32 3.06 -7.33
C PHE A 114 -12.66 4.43 -6.79
N TYR A 115 -13.88 4.90 -7.07
CA TYR A 115 -14.42 6.09 -6.45
C TYR A 115 -15.22 5.69 -5.21
N PHE A 116 -14.68 5.96 -4.02
CA PHE A 116 -15.43 5.82 -2.76
C PHE A 116 -15.69 7.22 -2.20
N ASN A 117 -16.95 7.63 -2.08
CA ASN A 117 -17.32 8.99 -1.61
C ASN A 117 -16.55 10.11 -2.36
N ALA A 118 -16.54 10.05 -3.71
CA ALA A 118 -15.84 10.99 -4.60
C ALA A 118 -14.30 11.02 -4.48
N THR A 119 -13.69 10.01 -3.84
CA THR A 119 -12.22 9.84 -3.74
C THR A 119 -11.74 8.77 -4.71
N ALA A 120 -10.78 9.09 -5.58
CA ALA A 120 -10.05 8.09 -6.35
C ALA A 120 -9.09 7.31 -5.44
N ILE A 121 -9.28 5.99 -5.34
CA ILE A 121 -8.46 5.07 -4.58
C ILE A 121 -7.73 4.16 -5.56
N TYR A 122 -6.40 4.12 -5.50
CA TYR A 122 -5.58 3.25 -6.33
C TYR A 122 -5.34 1.92 -5.65
N ARG A 123 -6.16 0.91 -5.96
CA ARG A 123 -5.81 -0.46 -5.55
C ARG A 123 -4.60 -0.92 -6.37
N VAL A 124 -3.49 -1.17 -5.71
CA VAL A 124 -2.30 -1.79 -6.30
C VAL A 124 -2.25 -3.24 -5.84
N THR A 125 -2.83 -4.16 -6.61
CA THR A 125 -2.79 -5.58 -6.27
C THR A 125 -1.50 -6.19 -6.79
N PHE A 126 -0.68 -6.74 -5.89
CA PHE A 126 0.47 -7.55 -6.26
C PHE A 126 0.08 -9.02 -6.12
N ARG A 127 0.36 -9.83 -7.14
CA ARG A 127 0.18 -11.29 -7.05
C ARG A 127 1.54 -11.97 -7.06
N ARG A 128 1.81 -12.75 -6.02
CA ARG A 128 2.96 -13.64 -5.94
C ARG A 128 2.67 -14.91 -6.75
N ARG A 129 3.67 -15.40 -7.49
CA ARG A 129 3.61 -16.71 -8.14
C ARG A 129 3.55 -17.77 -7.04
N THR A 130 2.40 -18.39 -6.82
CA THR A 130 2.30 -19.52 -5.88
C THR A 130 3.10 -20.70 -6.45
N LEU A 131 3.93 -21.32 -5.61
CA LEU A 131 4.74 -22.50 -5.95
C LEU A 131 3.90 -23.69 -6.45
N SER A 132 2.57 -23.64 -6.34
CA SER A 132 1.64 -24.66 -6.82
C SER A 132 1.61 -24.83 -8.35
N GLN A 133 2.19 -23.91 -9.15
CA GLN A 133 2.29 -24.08 -10.61
C GLN A 133 3.54 -24.84 -11.08
N ARG A 134 4.39 -25.35 -10.18
CA ARG A 134 5.53 -26.22 -10.54
C ARG A 134 5.20 -27.72 -10.58
N LEU A 135 3.99 -28.13 -10.21
CA LEU A 135 3.56 -29.54 -10.23
C LEU A 135 2.59 -29.88 -11.37
N ALA A 136 2.47 -29.01 -12.38
CA ALA A 136 1.87 -29.35 -13.66
C ALA A 136 2.94 -29.23 -14.74
N SER A 137 3.87 -30.20 -14.70
CA SER A 137 4.70 -30.59 -15.84
C SER A 137 3.86 -30.95 -17.06
#